data_AF-A0A519P033-F1
#
_entry.id   AF-A0A519P033-F1
#
_cell.length_a   1.000
_cell.length_b   1.000
_cell.length_c   1.000
_cell.angle_alpha   90.00
_cell.angle_beta   90.00
_cell.angle_gamma   90.00
#
_symmetry.space_group_name_H-M   'P 1'
#
loop_
_entity.id
_entity.type
_entity.pdbx_description
1 polymer ?
#
loop_
_entity_poly.entity_id
_entity_poly.type
_entity_poly.pdbx_seq_one_letter_code
_entity_poly.pdbx_strand_id
1 'polypeptide(L)'
;MSPGVGKTYEMLRAARRRKAEGEDVVVGVVETHGRRETESLLRGLEVMARQPIDYKARVLMEFDLDGAIARRPDLLLVDEYAHSNAPGSRHPKRWQDVEEILTAGIDVWTTLNVQHLESLSDVVLRITGVRQRETVPDIALSNADDI
;
A
#
# COMPACT_ATOMS: atom_id res chain seq x y z
N MET A 1 0.03 8.17 -15.36
CA MET A 1 -1.40 7.76 -15.31
C MET A 1 -2.05 8.43 -14.11
N SER A 2 -3.34 8.78 -14.17
CA SER A 2 -4.05 9.57 -13.13
C SER A 2 -4.63 8.67 -12.02
N PRO A 3 -4.90 9.18 -10.80
CA PRO A 3 -5.77 8.52 -9.83
C PRO A 3 -7.08 8.04 -10.49
N GLY A 4 -7.49 6.81 -10.20
CA GLY A 4 -8.75 6.24 -10.69
C GLY A 4 -8.69 5.21 -11.81
N VAL A 5 -7.50 4.80 -12.26
CA VAL A 5 -7.32 3.70 -13.23
C VAL A 5 -7.62 2.28 -12.69
N GLY A 6 -8.17 2.17 -11.47
CA GLY A 6 -8.65 0.90 -10.94
C GLY A 6 -7.60 -0.02 -10.29
N LYS A 7 -6.38 0.48 -10.00
CA LYS A 7 -5.29 -0.35 -9.42
C LYS A 7 -5.72 -1.11 -8.16
N THR A 8 -6.30 -0.41 -7.19
CA THR A 8 -6.83 -1.03 -5.96
C THR A 8 -7.92 -2.06 -6.25
N TYR A 9 -8.79 -1.76 -7.22
CA TYR A 9 -9.86 -2.69 -7.63
C TYR A 9 -9.28 -3.97 -8.24
N GLU A 10 -8.34 -3.86 -9.17
CA GLU A 10 -7.71 -5.03 -9.80
C GLU A 10 -6.85 -5.84 -8.81
N MET A 11 -6.12 -5.18 -7.91
CA MET A 11 -5.39 -5.83 -6.81
C MET A 11 -6.35 -6.66 -5.95
N LEU A 12 -7.44 -6.07 -5.46
CA LEU A 12 -8.45 -6.78 -4.68
C LEU A 12 -9.13 -7.91 -5.46
N ARG A 13 -9.44 -7.68 -6.73
CA ARG A 13 -10.06 -8.68 -7.61
C ARG A 13 -9.14 -9.88 -7.83
N ALA A 14 -7.84 -9.65 -7.99
CA ALA A 14 -6.83 -10.70 -8.06
C ALA A 14 -6.67 -11.42 -6.72
N ALA A 15 -6.66 -10.69 -5.61
CA ALA A 15 -6.47 -11.24 -4.27
C ALA A 15 -7.60 -12.19 -3.87
N ARG A 16 -8.83 -11.89 -4.30
CA ARG A 16 -9.97 -12.81 -4.15
C ARG A 16 -9.79 -14.13 -4.91
N ARG A 17 -9.15 -14.11 -6.08
CA ARG A 17 -8.87 -15.35 -6.84
C ARG A 17 -7.85 -16.21 -6.09
N ARG A 18 -6.75 -15.61 -5.65
CA ARG A 18 -5.74 -16.24 -4.79
C ARG A 18 -6.35 -16.86 -3.53
N LYS A 19 -7.19 -16.11 -2.82
CA LYS A 19 -7.92 -16.64 -1.65
C LYS A 19 -8.84 -17.81 -2.00
N ALA A 20 -9.53 -17.76 -3.15
CA ALA A 20 -10.39 -18.85 -3.60
C ALA A 20 -9.59 -20.11 -4.00
N GLU A 21 -8.33 -19.95 -4.36
CA GLU A 21 -7.36 -21.03 -4.63
C GLU A 21 -6.73 -21.60 -3.34
N GLY A 22 -7.02 -20.99 -2.18
CA GLY A 22 -6.63 -21.48 -0.86
C GLY A 22 -5.43 -20.76 -0.22
N GLU A 23 -4.90 -19.71 -0.87
CA GLU A 23 -3.81 -18.90 -0.32
C GLU A 23 -4.28 -18.07 0.89
N ASP A 24 -3.43 -17.94 1.92
CA ASP A 24 -3.72 -17.11 3.09
C ASP A 24 -3.52 -15.62 2.76
N VAL A 25 -4.60 -14.99 2.29
CA VAL A 25 -4.62 -13.59 1.87
C VAL A 25 -5.21 -12.67 2.94
N VAL A 26 -4.42 -11.68 3.37
CA VAL A 26 -4.79 -10.66 4.35
C VAL A 26 -4.68 -9.25 3.75
N VAL A 27 -5.65 -8.40 4.06
CA VAL A 27 -5.63 -6.98 3.71
C VAL A 27 -5.04 -6.19 4.87
N GLY A 28 -3.83 -5.66 4.69
CA GLY A 28 -3.18 -4.79 5.67
C GLY A 28 -3.74 -3.37 5.62
N VAL A 29 -3.63 -2.73 4.46
CA VAL A 29 -4.21 -1.39 4.23
C VAL A 29 -4.64 -1.25 2.78
N VAL A 30 -5.86 -0.74 2.58
CA VAL A 30 -6.43 -0.46 1.25
C VAL A 30 -7.21 0.85 1.30
N GLU A 31 -7.08 1.65 0.24
CA GLU A 31 -7.80 2.92 0.07
C GLU A 31 -8.87 2.79 -1.01
N THR A 32 -10.13 2.61 -0.58
CA THR A 32 -11.26 2.46 -1.51
C THR A 32 -11.78 3.80 -2.05
N HIS A 33 -11.43 4.91 -1.39
CA HIS A 33 -11.93 6.25 -1.65
C HIS A 33 -13.47 6.33 -1.79
N GLY A 34 -14.20 5.54 -1.00
CA GLY A 34 -15.67 5.53 -1.00
C GLY A 34 -16.31 4.82 -2.20
N ARG A 35 -15.52 4.13 -3.03
CA ARG A 35 -16.03 3.38 -4.18
C ARG A 35 -16.68 2.08 -3.71
N ARG A 36 -18.01 2.05 -3.73
CA ARG A 36 -18.82 0.88 -3.31
C ARG A 36 -18.40 -0.43 -3.98
N GLU A 37 -18.03 -0.40 -5.25
CA GLU A 37 -17.58 -1.59 -5.99
C GLU A 37 -16.26 -2.13 -5.44
N THR A 38 -15.30 -1.25 -5.14
CA THR A 38 -14.01 -1.63 -4.52
C THR A 38 -14.21 -2.13 -3.09
N GLU A 39 -15.04 -1.45 -2.29
CA GLU A 39 -15.41 -1.89 -0.94
C GLU A 39 -16.06 -3.28 -0.94
N SER A 40 -16.86 -3.57 -1.97
CA SER A 40 -17.52 -4.87 -2.10
C SER A 40 -16.53 -6.03 -2.23
N LEU A 41 -15.35 -5.79 -2.80
CA LEU A 41 -14.31 -6.80 -2.98
C LEU A 41 -13.62 -7.19 -1.67
N LEU A 42 -13.66 -6.32 -0.65
CA LEU A 42 -13.14 -6.63 0.68
C LEU A 42 -13.96 -7.71 1.41
N ARG A 43 -15.24 -7.90 1.06
CA ARG A 43 -16.09 -8.87 1.73
C ARG A 43 -15.56 -10.30 1.56
N GLY A 44 -15.26 -10.96 2.68
CA GLY A 44 -14.69 -12.32 2.68
C GLY A 44 -13.17 -12.34 2.64
N LEU A 45 -12.49 -11.21 2.52
CA LEU A 45 -11.08 -11.08 2.86
C LEU A 45 -10.94 -10.79 4.37
N GLU A 46 -9.85 -11.26 4.97
CA GLU A 46 -9.46 -10.83 6.31
C GLU A 46 -8.90 -9.42 6.18
N VAL A 47 -9.38 -8.47 6.98
CA VAL A 47 -8.92 -7.08 6.95
C VAL A 47 -8.41 -6.71 8.33
N MET A 48 -7.15 -6.30 8.39
CA MET A 48 -6.51 -5.88 9.63
C MET A 48 -7.12 -4.57 10.13
N ALA A 49 -7.20 -4.44 11.46
CA ALA A 49 -7.52 -3.16 12.08
C ALA A 49 -6.35 -2.20 11.89
N ARG A 50 -6.64 -0.93 11.64
CA ARG A 50 -5.62 0.12 11.60
C ARG A 50 -5.12 0.42 13.01
N GLN A 51 -3.83 0.71 13.14
CA GLN A 51 -3.19 1.10 14.38
C GLN A 51 -3.38 2.61 14.64
N PRO A 52 -3.86 3.01 15.82
CA PRO A 52 -3.92 4.43 16.19
C PRO A 52 -2.52 4.96 16.53
N ILE A 53 -2.17 6.13 16.00
CA ILE A 53 -0.94 6.86 16.28
C ILE A 53 -1.30 8.28 16.73
N ASP A 54 -0.87 8.65 17.93
CA ASP A 54 -1.08 9.99 18.48
C ASP A 54 -0.16 11.03 17.82
N TYR A 55 -0.77 12.04 17.19
CA TYR A 55 -0.06 13.14 16.55
C TYR A 55 -0.75 14.49 16.76
N LYS A 56 -0.08 15.42 17.46
CA LYS A 56 -0.51 16.81 17.67
C LYS A 56 -1.99 16.93 18.07
N ALA A 57 -2.38 16.23 19.13
CA ALA A 57 -3.76 16.18 19.66
C ALA A 57 -4.81 15.57 18.71
N ARG A 58 -4.37 14.76 17.74
CA ARG A 58 -5.23 13.95 16.86
C ARG A 58 -4.72 12.51 16.86
N VAL A 59 -5.62 11.57 16.61
CA VAL A 59 -5.27 10.18 16.36
C VAL A 59 -5.29 9.96 14.85
N LEU A 60 -4.17 9.51 14.30
CA LEU A 60 -4.05 9.06 12.92
C LEU A 60 -4.21 7.53 12.90
N MET A 61 -4.88 7.00 11.89
CA MET A 61 -5.10 5.55 11.75
C MET A 61 -4.19 5.03 10.66
N GLU A 62 -3.14 4.32 11.05
CA GLU A 62 -2.08 3.85 10.16
C GLU A 62 -2.11 2.32 10.01
N PHE A 63 -1.35 1.82 9.03
CA PHE A 63 -1.12 0.39 8.86
C PHE A 63 -0.37 -0.22 10.08
N ASP A 64 -0.89 -1.33 10.60
CA ASP A 64 -0.29 -2.09 11.71
C ASP A 64 0.80 -3.05 11.18
N LEU A 65 2.01 -2.51 11.01
CA LEU A 65 3.17 -3.27 10.53
C LEU A 65 3.51 -4.45 11.45
N ASP A 66 3.52 -4.21 12.76
CA ASP A 66 3.87 -5.24 13.75
C ASP A 66 2.84 -6.37 13.78
N GLY A 67 1.54 -6.00 13.75
CA GLY A 67 0.46 -6.97 13.62
C GLY A 67 0.55 -7.79 12.34
N ALA A 68 0.97 -7.17 11.22
CA ALA A 68 1.06 -7.85 9.94
C ALA A 68 2.21 -8.87 9.92
N ILE A 69 3.38 -8.47 10.43
CA ILE A 69 4.53 -9.36 10.58
C ILE A 69 4.22 -10.49 11.56
N ALA A 70 3.53 -10.21 12.66
CA ALA A 70 3.14 -11.23 13.64
C ALA A 70 2.10 -12.21 13.06
N ARG A 71 1.17 -11.74 12.21
CA ARG A 71 0.15 -12.55 11.55
C ARG A 71 0.71 -13.50 10.50
N ARG A 72 1.84 -13.16 9.88
CA ARG A 72 2.55 -13.95 8.85
C ARG A 72 1.61 -14.59 7.80
N PRO A 73 0.81 -13.81 7.05
CA PRO A 73 0.05 -14.36 5.93
C PRO A 73 0.98 -14.83 4.80
N ASP A 74 0.45 -15.64 3.88
CA ASP A 74 1.16 -15.97 2.64
C ASP A 74 1.25 -14.70 1.76
N LEU A 75 0.14 -13.98 1.63
CA LEU A 75 0.03 -12.75 0.83
C LEU A 75 -0.62 -11.61 1.62
N LEU A 76 0.06 -10.47 1.69
CA LEU A 76 -0.42 -9.24 2.30
C LEU A 76 -0.69 -8.15 1.26
N LEU A 77 -1.88 -7.53 1.32
CA LEU A 77 -2.20 -6.36 0.48
C LEU A 77 -1.89 -5.05 1.22
N VAL A 78 -1.03 -4.22 0.64
CA VAL A 78 -0.58 -2.94 1.19
C VAL A 78 -0.68 -1.86 0.11
N ASP A 79 -1.79 -1.13 0.06
CA ASP A 79 -2.03 -0.08 -0.95
C ASP A 79 -1.22 1.21 -0.69
N GLU A 80 -1.14 2.06 -1.70
CA GLU A 80 -0.41 3.33 -1.70
C GLU A 80 1.08 3.20 -1.34
N TYR A 81 1.87 2.50 -2.16
CA TYR A 81 3.30 2.28 -1.92
C TYR A 81 4.11 3.56 -1.64
N ALA A 82 3.69 4.67 -2.25
CA ALA A 82 4.32 5.98 -2.08
C ALA A 82 3.93 6.73 -0.80
N HIS A 83 3.02 6.20 0.00
CA HIS A 83 2.45 6.87 1.17
C HIS A 83 3.54 7.32 2.17
N SER A 84 3.34 8.48 2.77
CA SER A 84 4.14 8.98 3.89
C SER A 84 3.45 8.64 5.19
N ASN A 85 4.04 7.74 5.97
CA ASN A 85 3.43 7.26 7.19
C ASN A 85 3.27 8.39 8.22
N ALA A 86 2.29 8.22 9.11
CA ALA A 86 2.07 9.13 10.23
C ALA A 86 3.37 9.41 11.01
N PRO A 87 3.61 10.66 11.45
CA PRO A 87 4.77 10.96 12.30
C PRO A 87 4.69 10.19 13.62
N GLY A 88 5.76 9.48 13.97
CA GLY A 88 5.79 8.54 15.10
C GLY A 88 5.79 7.07 14.68
N SER A 89 5.47 6.77 13.41
CA SER A 89 5.67 5.44 12.84
C SER A 89 7.14 5.01 12.83
N ARG A 90 7.37 3.69 12.86
CA ARG A 90 8.72 3.09 12.79
C ARG A 90 9.47 3.54 11.55
N HIS A 91 8.79 3.64 10.42
CA HIS A 91 9.35 4.10 9.16
C HIS A 91 8.59 5.32 8.64
N PRO A 92 9.29 6.29 8.03
CA PRO A 92 8.64 7.47 7.44
C PRO A 92 7.88 7.17 6.15
N LYS A 93 8.18 6.07 5.44
CA LYS A 93 7.57 5.74 4.15
C LYS A 93 7.04 4.31 4.12
N ARG A 94 5.87 4.12 3.50
CA ARG A 94 5.23 2.81 3.40
C ARG A 94 6.04 1.78 2.61
N TRP A 95 6.80 2.21 1.60
CA TRP A 95 7.70 1.29 0.89
C TRP A 95 8.75 0.64 1.80
N GLN A 96 9.15 1.31 2.88
CA GLN A 96 10.07 0.74 3.87
C GLN A 96 9.36 -0.30 4.75
N ASP A 97 8.07 -0.09 5.07
CA ASP A 97 7.27 -1.09 5.77
C ASP A 97 7.17 -2.36 4.92
N VAL A 98 6.94 -2.19 3.62
CA VAL A 98 6.93 -3.30 2.66
C VAL A 98 8.27 -4.02 2.61
N GLU A 99 9.40 -3.30 2.62
CA GLU A 99 10.74 -3.93 2.69
C GLU A 99 10.92 -4.77 3.97
N GLU A 100 10.45 -4.28 5.12
CA GLU A 100 10.50 -5.04 6.38
C GLU A 100 9.62 -6.30 6.31
N ILE A 101 8.42 -6.20 5.72
CA ILE A 101 7.51 -7.34 5.51
C ILE A 101 8.13 -8.38 4.57
N LEU A 102 8.70 -7.96 3.45
CA LEU A 102 9.39 -8.85 2.50
C LEU A 102 10.58 -9.54 3.19
N THR A 103 11.33 -8.83 4.04
CA THR A 103 12.43 -9.41 4.84
C THR A 103 11.93 -10.47 5.83
N ALA A 104 10.69 -10.36 6.32
CA ALA A 104 10.05 -11.38 7.15
C ALA A 104 9.56 -12.61 6.36
N GLY A 105 9.68 -12.59 5.03
CA GLY A 105 9.29 -13.65 4.10
C GLY A 105 7.79 -13.73 3.85
N ILE A 106 7.12 -12.58 3.80
CA ILE A 106 5.69 -12.45 3.48
C ILE A 106 5.58 -11.77 2.11
N ASP A 107 4.80 -12.34 1.19
CA ASP A 107 4.59 -11.74 -0.12
C ASP A 107 3.70 -10.51 0.00
N VAL A 108 4.00 -9.46 -0.75
CA VAL A 108 3.26 -8.19 -0.70
C VAL A 108 2.76 -7.80 -2.08
N TRP A 109 1.48 -7.50 -2.18
CA TRP A 109 0.93 -6.75 -3.31
C TRP A 109 0.64 -5.32 -2.91
N THR A 110 1.07 -4.39 -3.75
CA THR A 110 0.90 -2.96 -3.53
C THR A 110 0.39 -2.24 -4.76
N THR A 111 0.03 -0.97 -4.64
CA THR A 111 -0.23 -0.13 -5.80
C THR A 111 0.61 1.14 -5.75
N LEU A 112 1.16 1.49 -6.92
CA LEU A 112 1.95 2.69 -7.11
C LEU A 112 1.42 3.46 -8.32
N ASN A 113 1.37 4.80 -8.23
CA ASN A 113 1.22 5.62 -9.42
C ASN A 113 2.62 6.07 -9.85
N VAL A 114 2.95 5.85 -11.12
CA VAL A 114 4.23 6.20 -11.73
C VAL A 114 4.66 7.66 -11.50
N GLN A 115 3.70 8.57 -11.27
CA GLN A 115 4.00 9.97 -10.92
C GLN A 115 4.79 10.13 -9.61
N HIS A 116 4.75 9.13 -8.72
CA HIS A 116 5.47 9.15 -7.44
C HIS A 116 6.89 8.61 -7.55
N LEU A 117 7.35 8.19 -8.74
CA LEU A 117 8.74 7.81 -8.91
C LEU A 117 9.64 9.05 -8.85
N GLU A 118 10.74 8.92 -8.11
CA GLU A 118 11.72 10.00 -7.96
C GLU A 118 12.27 10.45 -9.30
N SER A 119 12.63 9.53 -10.19
CA SER A 119 13.09 9.83 -11.56
C SER A 119 12.11 10.66 -12.40
N LEU A 120 10.82 10.64 -12.07
CA LEU A 120 9.77 11.35 -12.81
C LEU A 120 9.30 12.64 -12.14
N SER A 121 9.81 12.95 -10.94
CA SER A 121 9.34 14.09 -10.16
C SER A 121 9.49 15.43 -10.89
N ASP A 122 10.64 15.67 -11.54
CA ASP A 122 10.88 16.91 -12.30
C ASP A 122 10.04 16.99 -13.57
N VAL A 123 9.83 15.83 -14.24
CA VAL A 123 8.99 15.75 -15.43
C VAL A 123 7.55 16.09 -15.08
N VAL A 124 7.01 15.49 -14.01
CA VAL A 124 5.66 15.74 -13.52
C VAL A 124 5.48 17.20 -13.09
N LEU A 125 6.46 17.77 -12.38
CA LEU A 125 6.42 19.19 -11.97
C LEU A 125 6.32 20.12 -13.18
N ARG A 126 7.13 19.90 -14.23
CA ARG A 126 7.09 20.73 -15.45
C ARG A 126 5.77 20.62 -16.20
N ILE A 127 5.17 19.43 -16.24
CA ILE A 127 3.92 19.18 -16.99
C ILE A 127 2.70 19.70 -16.22
N THR A 128 2.64 19.42 -14.91
CA THR A 128 1.43 19.65 -14.10
C THR A 128 1.50 20.92 -13.26
N GLY A 129 2.70 21.48 -13.05
CA GLY A 129 2.94 22.57 -12.08
C GLY A 129 2.90 22.12 -10.62
N VAL A 130 2.65 20.84 -10.34
CA VAL A 130 2.49 20.30 -8.99
C VAL A 130 3.74 19.53 -8.57
N ARG A 131 4.31 19.90 -7.41
CA ARG A 131 5.44 19.19 -6.82
C ARG A 131 4.93 17.97 -6.04
N GLN A 132 5.41 16.79 -6.42
CA GLN A 132 5.14 15.56 -5.68
C GLN A 132 5.91 15.59 -4.36
N ARG A 133 5.18 15.41 -3.25
CA ARG A 133 5.76 15.33 -1.90
C ARG A 133 5.96 13.90 -1.43
N GLU A 134 5.20 12.99 -2.03
CA GLU A 134 5.25 11.57 -1.77
C GLU A 134 5.98 10.92 -2.93
N THR A 135 7.20 10.49 -2.68
CA THR A 135 8.06 9.87 -3.68
C THR A 135 8.54 8.50 -3.23
N VAL A 136 8.88 7.68 -4.22
CA VAL A 136 9.47 6.35 -4.07
C VAL A 136 10.75 6.32 -4.91
N PRO A 137 11.90 5.98 -4.30
CA PRO A 137 13.13 5.76 -5.06
C PRO A 137 12.95 4.67 -6.11
N ASP A 138 13.49 4.86 -7.30
CA ASP A 138 13.41 3.86 -8.36
C ASP A 138 13.96 2.49 -7.95
N ILE A 139 14.97 2.46 -7.05
CA ILE A 139 15.53 1.21 -6.51
C ILE A 139 14.51 0.43 -5.67
N ALA A 140 13.54 1.08 -5.04
CA ALA A 140 12.49 0.39 -4.29
C ALA A 140 11.51 -0.35 -5.23
N LEU A 141 11.52 -0.05 -6.54
CA LEU A 141 10.82 -0.84 -7.56
C LEU A 141 11.67 -1.94 -8.18
N SER A 142 13.01 -1.88 -8.12
CA SER A 142 13.84 -2.92 -8.74
C SER A 142 13.70 -4.28 -8.06
N ASN A 143 13.17 -4.29 -6.83
CA ASN A 143 12.88 -5.49 -6.05
C ASN A 143 11.46 -6.03 -6.30
N ALA A 144 10.67 -5.41 -7.18
CA ALA A 144 9.36 -5.92 -7.55
C ALA A 144 9.51 -7.07 -8.56
N ASP A 145 8.98 -8.24 -8.20
CA ASP A 145 9.01 -9.41 -9.07
C ASP A 145 8.06 -9.26 -10.28
N ASP A 146 6.95 -8.55 -10.12
CA ASP A 146 5.92 -8.30 -11.15
C ASP A 146 5.32 -6.87 -11.04
N ILE A 147 4.87 -6.30 -12.18
CA ILE A 147 4.25 -4.96 -12.30
C ILE A 147 2.97 -5.00 -13.14
#